data_AF-A0A2J7PH23-F1
#
_entry.id   AF-A0A2J7PH23-F1
#
_cell.length_a   1.000
_cell.length_b   1.000
_cell.length_c   1.000
_cell.angle_alpha   90.00
_cell.angle_beta   90.00
_cell.angle_gamma   90.00
#
_symmetry.space_group_name_H-M   'P 1'
#
loop_
_entity.id
_entity.type
_entity.pdbx_description
1 polymer ?
#
loop_
_entity_poly.entity_id
_entity_poly.type
_entity_poly.pdbx_seq_one_letter_code
_entity_poly.pdbx_strand_id
1 'polypeptide(L)'
;MADVEFVIPTNKDELLQGEPGQYSVRNVCSLPELSDKLSDCKNSISEVGTDFILDHFDSLFSVLVHFKQADLSTLSKGWNVIMKGYGVLQSSLALLLEEGDLNSELRFRTVNITKMATYILTQMMRAFEEKLTQKSSNGILIDSGKGRKKSSKKVEYEDFNWEAKSHSALVLLYHLLQLPLNKLWEPPIAEEEFINLIADCCYKVLEDPGISAVKMKYMRETIFQVLGTLIKRYNH
;
A
#
# COMPACT_ATOMS: atom_id res chain seq x y z
N MET A 1 24.88 8.86 -1.02
CA MET A 1 24.70 7.40 -0.77
C MET A 1 24.75 6.76 -2.15
N ALA A 2 25.21 5.51 -2.34
CA ALA A 2 25.02 4.90 -3.65
C ALA A 2 23.51 4.93 -3.95
N ASP A 3 23.12 5.63 -5.02
CA ASP A 3 21.73 5.85 -5.41
C ASP A 3 21.14 4.52 -5.89
N VAL A 4 20.74 3.68 -4.94
CA VAL A 4 20.11 2.39 -5.21
C VAL A 4 18.73 2.62 -5.79
N GLU A 5 18.43 1.97 -6.89
CA GLU A 5 17.13 2.06 -7.53
C GLU A 5 16.14 1.08 -6.88
N PHE A 6 14.94 1.54 -6.56
CA PHE A 6 13.86 0.64 -6.18
C PHE A 6 13.20 0.08 -7.44
N VAL A 7 13.55 -1.16 -7.78
CA VAL A 7 12.88 -1.93 -8.83
C VAL A 7 11.68 -2.65 -8.21
N ILE A 8 10.52 -2.52 -8.84
CA ILE A 8 9.29 -3.16 -8.34
C ILE A 8 9.42 -4.67 -8.58
N PRO A 9 9.39 -5.49 -7.53
CA PRO A 9 9.58 -6.93 -7.68
C PRO A 9 8.32 -7.60 -8.23
N THR A 10 8.50 -8.69 -8.99
CA THR A 10 7.36 -9.54 -9.41
C THR A 10 6.86 -10.38 -8.24
N ASN A 11 7.80 -10.90 -7.43
CA ASN A 11 7.53 -11.53 -6.15
C ASN A 11 8.26 -10.78 -5.03
N LYS A 12 7.57 -10.48 -3.92
CA LYS A 12 8.14 -9.83 -2.74
C LYS A 12 9.48 -10.43 -2.27
N ASP A 13 9.71 -11.73 -2.46
CA ASP A 13 10.93 -12.40 -2.00
C ASP A 13 12.16 -12.02 -2.85
N GLU A 14 12.00 -11.42 -4.03
CA GLU A 14 13.09 -10.86 -4.85
C GLU A 14 13.80 -9.70 -4.12
N LEU A 15 13.06 -8.92 -3.33
CA LEU A 15 13.65 -7.85 -2.50
C LEU A 15 14.62 -8.40 -1.44
N LEU A 16 14.62 -9.70 -1.16
CA LEU A 16 15.56 -10.35 -0.25
C LEU A 16 16.83 -10.86 -0.94
N GLN A 17 16.86 -10.89 -2.29
CA GLN A 17 17.91 -11.58 -3.05
C GLN A 17 19.09 -10.69 -3.45
N GLY A 18 18.99 -9.38 -3.25
CA GLY A 18 20.12 -8.44 -3.35
C GLY A 18 20.79 -8.38 -4.73
N GLU A 19 20.39 -7.41 -5.55
CA GLU A 19 21.05 -7.14 -6.84
C GLU A 19 21.94 -5.89 -6.78
N PRO A 20 23.14 -5.89 -7.41
CA PRO A 20 23.99 -4.70 -7.46
C PRO A 20 23.28 -3.50 -8.09
N GLY A 21 23.31 -2.35 -7.39
CA GLY A 21 22.67 -1.11 -7.85
C GLY A 21 21.17 -1.02 -7.56
N GLN A 22 20.54 -2.10 -7.09
CA GLN A 22 19.14 -2.09 -6.71
C GLN A 22 18.97 -2.09 -5.19
N TYR A 23 17.83 -1.57 -4.76
CA TYR A 23 17.42 -1.66 -3.38
C TYR A 23 17.05 -3.10 -3.02
N SER A 24 17.52 -3.56 -1.88
CA SER A 24 17.16 -4.85 -1.30
C SER A 24 16.89 -4.68 0.19
N VAL A 25 15.91 -5.41 0.70
CA VAL A 25 15.62 -5.47 2.13
C VAL A 25 16.76 -6.21 2.84
N ARG A 26 17.38 -5.54 3.81
CA ARG A 26 18.55 -6.07 4.52
C ARG A 26 18.19 -6.59 5.91
N ASN A 27 17.21 -5.95 6.55
CA ASN A 27 16.86 -6.17 7.94
C ASN A 27 15.38 -6.51 8.07
N VAL A 28 15.07 -7.81 8.07
CA VAL A 28 13.73 -8.27 8.46
C VAL A 28 13.66 -8.30 9.98
N CYS A 29 12.94 -7.33 10.56
CA CYS A 29 12.75 -7.21 12.00
C CYS A 29 11.90 -8.36 12.54
N SER A 30 12.19 -8.83 13.75
CA SER A 30 11.44 -9.93 14.33
C SER A 30 10.02 -9.51 14.75
N LEU A 31 9.10 -10.48 14.84
CA LEU A 31 7.72 -10.28 15.28
C LEU A 31 7.58 -9.41 16.56
N PRO A 32 8.36 -9.64 17.64
CA PRO A 32 8.28 -8.81 18.85
C PRO A 32 8.69 -7.35 18.64
N GLU A 33 9.63 -7.09 17.73
CA GLU A 33 10.18 -5.74 17.48
C GLU A 33 9.29 -4.91 16.55
N LEU A 34 8.39 -5.55 15.79
CA LEU A 34 7.56 -4.87 14.78
C LEU A 34 6.79 -3.69 15.34
N SER A 35 6.16 -3.85 16.52
CA SER A 35 5.37 -2.76 17.10
C SER A 35 6.25 -1.54 17.37
N ASP A 36 7.43 -1.71 17.94
CA ASP A 36 8.33 -0.60 18.27
C ASP A 36 8.86 0.05 16.99
N LYS A 37 9.29 -0.75 16.01
CA LYS A 37 9.73 -0.25 14.71
C LYS A 37 8.64 0.56 13.98
N LEU A 38 7.38 0.15 14.10
CA LEU A 38 6.26 0.91 13.55
C LEU A 38 6.01 2.23 14.30
N SER A 39 6.31 2.31 15.60
CA SER A 39 6.31 3.59 16.32
C SER A 39 7.39 4.52 15.75
N ASP A 40 8.60 3.99 15.54
CA ASP A 40 9.72 4.76 14.98
C ASP A 40 9.37 5.29 13.59
N CYS A 41 8.79 4.45 12.72
CA CYS A 41 8.30 4.87 11.40
C CYS A 41 7.31 6.04 11.52
N LYS A 42 6.36 5.96 12.45
CA LYS A 42 5.35 7.02 12.66
C LYS A 42 5.97 8.35 13.09
N ASN A 43 7.00 8.28 13.94
CA ASN A 43 7.74 9.45 14.41
C ASN A 43 8.55 10.05 13.26
N SER A 44 9.28 9.22 12.53
CA SER A 44 10.08 9.62 11.36
C SER A 44 9.24 10.31 10.27
N ILE A 45 8.00 9.85 9.99
CA ILE A 45 7.07 10.58 9.10
C ILE A 45 6.86 12.03 9.54
N SER A 46 6.83 12.29 10.85
CA SER A 46 6.59 13.64 11.39
C SER A 46 7.85 14.51 11.38
N GLU A 47 9.03 13.88 11.38
CA GLU A 47 10.33 14.56 11.42
C GLU A 47 10.87 14.86 10.02
N VAL A 48 10.82 13.88 9.12
CA VAL A 48 11.45 13.95 7.79
C VAL A 48 10.45 13.84 6.63
N GLY A 49 9.15 13.72 6.92
CA GLY A 49 8.11 13.68 5.90
C GLY A 49 8.16 12.40 5.07
N THR A 50 8.18 12.53 3.75
CA THR A 50 8.16 11.41 2.79
C THR A 50 9.41 10.55 2.84
N ASP A 51 10.52 11.14 3.23
CA ASP A 51 11.84 10.54 3.15
C ASP A 51 12.02 9.41 4.16
N PHE A 52 11.14 9.33 5.17
CA PHE A 52 11.14 8.28 6.17
C PHE A 52 11.21 6.88 5.54
N ILE A 53 10.55 6.70 4.39
CA ILE A 53 10.43 5.38 3.77
C ILE A 53 11.79 4.85 3.31
N LEU A 54 12.74 5.73 2.97
CA LEU A 54 14.07 5.31 2.53
C LEU A 54 14.84 4.57 3.64
N ASP A 55 14.62 4.95 4.90
CA ASP A 55 15.25 4.33 6.06
C ASP A 55 14.37 3.25 6.72
N HIS A 56 13.05 3.31 6.49
CA HIS A 56 12.08 2.48 7.21
C HIS A 56 11.36 1.43 6.34
N PHE A 57 11.64 1.35 5.05
CA PHE A 57 10.99 0.37 4.17
C PHE A 57 11.16 -1.07 4.67
N ASP A 58 12.36 -1.46 5.13
CA ASP A 58 12.64 -2.76 5.77
C ASP A 58 11.67 -3.08 6.92
N SER A 59 11.36 -2.09 7.76
CA SER A 59 10.43 -2.25 8.89
C SER A 59 9.00 -2.50 8.41
N LEU A 60 8.56 -1.77 7.38
CA LEU A 60 7.24 -1.98 6.79
C LEU A 60 7.14 -3.31 6.04
N PHE A 61 8.18 -3.69 5.30
CA PHE A 61 8.28 -4.96 4.61
C PHE A 61 8.27 -6.14 5.59
N SER A 62 8.90 -5.99 6.76
CA SER A 62 8.87 -7.01 7.82
C SER A 62 7.44 -7.34 8.26
N VAL A 63 6.51 -6.38 8.20
CA VAL A 63 5.07 -6.63 8.45
C VAL A 63 4.49 -7.59 7.42
N LEU A 64 4.86 -7.46 6.14
CA LEU A 64 4.44 -8.38 5.07
C LEU A 64 5.00 -9.79 5.29
N VAL A 65 6.29 -9.89 5.66
CA VAL A 65 6.93 -11.18 5.96
C VAL A 65 6.20 -11.92 7.08
N HIS A 66 5.80 -11.18 8.11
CA HIS A 66 5.16 -11.72 9.31
C HIS A 66 3.63 -11.62 9.30
N PHE A 67 3.01 -11.30 8.16
CA PHE A 67 1.60 -10.90 8.10
C PHE A 67 0.62 -11.98 8.61
N LYS A 68 0.94 -13.25 8.36
CA LYS A 68 0.12 -14.39 8.78
C LYS A 68 0.20 -14.63 10.29
N GLN A 69 1.37 -14.35 10.89
CA GLN A 69 1.66 -14.59 12.30
C GLN A 69 1.30 -13.38 13.19
N ALA A 70 1.41 -12.17 12.66
CA ALA A 70 1.14 -10.94 13.40
C ALA A 70 -0.34 -10.82 13.80
N ASP A 71 -0.57 -10.24 14.98
CA ASP A 71 -1.90 -9.93 15.49
C ASP A 71 -2.53 -8.73 14.76
N LEU A 72 -3.85 -8.56 14.90
CA LEU A 72 -4.56 -7.50 14.18
C LEU A 72 -4.14 -6.10 14.65
N SER A 73 -3.76 -5.94 15.92
CA SER A 73 -3.24 -4.69 16.48
C SER A 73 -1.97 -4.23 15.75
N THR A 74 -0.98 -5.11 15.59
CA THR A 74 0.27 -4.83 14.89
C THR A 74 0.02 -4.56 13.41
N LEU A 75 -0.84 -5.35 12.77
CA LEU A 75 -1.20 -5.14 11.35
C LEU A 75 -1.94 -3.81 11.14
N SER A 76 -2.84 -3.44 12.04
CA SER A 76 -3.55 -2.17 12.02
C SER A 76 -2.59 -1.00 12.22
N LYS A 77 -1.60 -1.15 13.11
CA LYS A 77 -0.53 -0.16 13.29
C LYS A 77 0.28 0.02 12.00
N GLY A 78 0.70 -1.07 11.37
CA GLY A 78 1.42 -1.04 10.09
C GLY A 78 0.62 -0.35 8.99
N TRP A 79 -0.66 -0.70 8.86
CA TRP A 79 -1.59 -0.06 7.94
C TRP A 79 -1.69 1.46 8.17
N ASN A 80 -1.87 1.89 9.42
CA ASN A 80 -2.00 3.31 9.74
C ASN A 80 -0.72 4.11 9.45
N VAL A 81 0.46 3.50 9.66
CA VAL A 81 1.75 4.12 9.29
C VAL A 81 1.83 4.31 7.78
N ILE A 82 1.51 3.27 7.01
CA ILE A 82 1.55 3.32 5.54
C ILE A 82 0.57 4.37 5.01
N MET A 83 -0.68 4.37 5.49
CA MET A 83 -1.69 5.36 5.08
C MET A 83 -1.26 6.80 5.41
N LYS A 84 -0.68 7.03 6.60
CA LYS A 84 -0.16 8.35 6.99
C LYS A 84 0.99 8.77 6.06
N GLY A 85 1.96 7.89 5.84
CA GLY A 85 3.11 8.17 4.96
C GLY A 85 2.68 8.45 3.53
N TYR A 86 1.71 7.69 3.01
CA TYR A 86 1.17 7.88 1.67
C TYR A 86 0.40 9.19 1.51
N GLY A 87 -0.37 9.61 2.53
CA GLY A 87 -1.03 10.91 2.52
C GLY A 87 -0.04 12.10 2.54
N VAL A 88 1.06 11.96 3.30
CA VAL A 88 2.17 12.94 3.28
C VAL A 88 2.81 12.97 1.89
N LEU A 89 3.09 11.80 1.30
CA LEU A 89 3.62 11.68 -0.06
C LEU A 89 2.75 12.39 -1.09
N GLN A 90 1.45 12.14 -1.10
CA GLN A 90 0.55 12.78 -2.05
C GLN A 90 0.58 14.31 -1.92
N SER A 91 0.61 14.83 -0.69
CA SER A 91 0.66 16.28 -0.43
C SER A 91 2.00 16.88 -0.87
N SER A 92 3.11 16.22 -0.57
CA SER A 92 4.45 16.64 -1.00
C SER A 92 4.60 16.59 -2.52
N LEU A 93 4.10 15.55 -3.18
CA LEU A 93 4.11 15.43 -4.64
C LEU A 93 3.27 16.52 -5.30
N ALA A 94 2.09 16.85 -4.76
CA ALA A 94 1.26 17.91 -5.32
C ALA A 94 2.02 19.25 -5.37
N LEU A 95 2.68 19.63 -4.26
CA LEU A 95 3.50 20.85 -4.20
C LEU A 95 4.71 20.76 -5.13
N LEU A 96 5.45 19.66 -5.05
CA LEU A 96 6.69 19.47 -5.81
C LEU A 96 6.45 19.52 -7.33
N LEU A 97 5.34 18.96 -7.80
CA LEU A 97 5.00 18.91 -9.22
C LEU A 97 4.37 20.21 -9.75
N GLU A 98 3.97 21.13 -8.87
CA GLU A 98 3.58 22.50 -9.20
C GLU A 98 4.79 23.43 -9.38
N GLU A 99 5.86 23.24 -8.60
CA GLU A 99 7.01 24.15 -8.49
C GLU A 99 7.96 24.18 -9.72
N GLY A 100 7.83 23.25 -10.67
CA GLY A 100 8.57 23.28 -11.95
C GLY A 100 9.39 22.03 -12.23
N ASP A 101 10.53 22.19 -12.93
CA ASP A 101 11.39 21.07 -13.33
C ASP A 101 12.23 20.54 -12.17
N LEU A 102 12.24 19.21 -12.02
CA LEU A 102 13.01 18.52 -11.00
C LEU A 102 14.43 18.25 -11.49
N ASN A 103 15.43 18.55 -10.67
CA ASN A 103 16.79 18.08 -10.93
C ASN A 103 16.87 16.54 -10.85
N SER A 104 17.91 15.95 -11.45
CA SER A 104 18.03 14.49 -11.59
C SER A 104 18.07 13.74 -10.25
N GLU A 105 18.75 14.28 -9.24
CA GLU A 105 18.88 13.66 -7.91
C GLU A 105 17.54 13.65 -7.17
N LEU A 106 16.86 14.80 -7.11
CA LEU A 106 15.55 14.93 -6.49
C LEU A 106 14.52 14.05 -7.21
N ARG A 107 14.54 14.04 -8.54
CA ARG A 107 13.66 13.19 -9.35
C ARG A 107 13.86 11.72 -9.03
N PHE A 108 15.11 11.24 -9.06
CA PHE A 108 15.45 9.85 -8.73
C PHE A 108 14.96 9.47 -7.33
N ARG A 109 15.25 10.31 -6.33
CA ARG A 109 14.79 10.12 -4.95
C ARG A 109 13.25 10.04 -4.88
N THR A 110 12.55 10.98 -5.51
CA THR A 110 11.08 11.05 -5.47
C THR A 110 10.44 9.85 -6.17
N VAL A 111 10.98 9.38 -7.29
CA VAL A 111 10.52 8.16 -7.97
C VAL A 111 10.65 6.96 -7.04
N ASN A 112 11.81 6.76 -6.42
CA ASN A 112 12.04 5.66 -5.48
C ASN A 112 11.04 5.67 -4.32
N ILE A 113 10.86 6.82 -3.67
CA ILE A 113 9.88 6.98 -2.58
C ILE A 113 8.47 6.63 -3.07
N THR A 114 8.10 7.10 -4.26
CA THR A 114 6.76 6.87 -4.83
C THR A 114 6.53 5.39 -5.14
N LYS A 115 7.52 4.69 -5.71
CA LYS A 115 7.47 3.25 -5.96
C LYS A 115 7.41 2.46 -4.66
N MET A 116 8.29 2.74 -3.70
CA MET A 116 8.32 2.09 -2.39
C MET A 116 6.98 2.22 -1.64
N ALA A 117 6.43 3.43 -1.58
CA ALA A 117 5.18 3.71 -0.88
C ALA A 117 3.98 3.04 -1.55
N THR A 118 3.93 3.06 -2.88
CA THR A 118 2.85 2.41 -3.66
C THR A 118 2.94 0.90 -3.56
N TYR A 119 4.15 0.34 -3.62
CA TYR A 119 4.39 -1.08 -3.43
C TYR A 119 3.93 -1.54 -2.06
N ILE A 120 4.39 -0.93 -0.97
CA ILE A 120 4.02 -1.40 0.36
C ILE A 120 2.51 -1.26 0.64
N LEU A 121 1.86 -0.20 0.15
CA LEU A 121 0.42 -0.02 0.28
C LEU A 121 -0.37 -1.13 -0.43
N THR A 122 -0.07 -1.36 -1.71
CA THR A 122 -0.77 -2.36 -2.54
C THR A 122 -0.52 -3.79 -2.04
N GLN A 123 0.71 -4.11 -1.61
CA GLN A 123 1.01 -5.42 -1.01
C GLN A 123 0.28 -5.64 0.32
N MET A 124 0.20 -4.62 1.17
CA MET A 124 -0.58 -4.73 2.41
C MET A 124 -2.07 -4.88 2.13
N MET A 125 -2.62 -4.16 1.15
CA MET A 125 -4.00 -4.35 0.69
C MET A 125 -4.25 -5.79 0.26
N ARG A 126 -3.43 -6.31 -0.65
CA ARG A 126 -3.52 -7.70 -1.11
C ARG A 126 -3.47 -8.71 0.05
N ALA A 127 -2.55 -8.52 0.99
CA ALA A 127 -2.41 -9.42 2.14
C ALA A 127 -3.66 -9.42 3.04
N PHE A 128 -4.29 -8.26 3.25
CA PHE A 128 -5.56 -8.17 3.99
C PHE A 128 -6.71 -8.80 3.22
N GLU A 129 -6.86 -8.52 1.92
CA GLU A 129 -7.91 -9.12 1.08
C GLU A 129 -7.82 -10.65 1.10
N GLU A 130 -6.61 -11.21 1.00
CA GLU A 130 -6.39 -12.66 1.10
C GLU A 130 -6.78 -13.21 2.49
N LYS A 131 -6.35 -12.54 3.58
CA LYS A 131 -6.62 -12.96 4.96
C LYS A 131 -8.10 -12.89 5.33
N LEU A 132 -8.86 -11.96 4.75
CA LEU A 132 -10.27 -11.74 5.07
C LEU A 132 -11.21 -12.54 4.16
N THR A 133 -10.89 -12.66 2.86
CA THR A 133 -11.67 -13.47 1.91
C THR A 133 -11.61 -14.96 2.22
N GLN A 134 -10.46 -15.48 2.70
CA GLN A 134 -10.34 -16.86 3.18
C GLN A 134 -11.23 -17.19 4.38
N LYS A 135 -11.54 -16.19 5.22
CA LYS A 135 -12.45 -16.38 6.37
C LYS A 135 -13.93 -16.40 5.97
N SER A 136 -14.28 -15.69 4.91
CA SER A 136 -15.64 -15.68 4.35
C SER A 136 -15.97 -17.00 3.63
N SER A 137 -14.98 -17.58 2.92
CA SER A 137 -15.12 -18.82 2.16
C SER A 137 -15.10 -20.10 3.00
N ASN A 138 -14.42 -20.11 4.16
CA ASN A 138 -14.44 -21.23 5.12
C ASN A 138 -15.75 -21.37 5.93
N GLY A 139 -16.86 -20.80 5.45
CA GLY A 139 -18.19 -21.10 5.97
C GLY A 139 -18.52 -20.47 7.33
N ILE A 140 -17.84 -19.40 7.76
CA ILE A 140 -18.44 -18.47 8.72
C ILE A 140 -19.34 -17.51 7.94
N LEU A 141 -20.32 -18.10 7.22
CA LEU A 141 -21.54 -17.40 6.91
C LEU A 141 -22.08 -16.89 8.23
N ILE A 142 -22.32 -15.60 8.26
CA ILE A 142 -22.94 -14.88 9.36
C ILE A 142 -24.27 -15.58 9.62
N ASP A 143 -24.29 -16.45 10.64
CA ASP A 143 -25.52 -16.93 11.24
C ASP A 143 -26.24 -15.68 11.76
N SER A 144 -27.21 -15.22 10.99
CA SER A 144 -28.23 -14.27 11.43
C SER A 144 -29.24 -14.96 12.36
N GLY A 145 -28.95 -16.19 12.79
CA GLY A 145 -29.64 -16.93 13.83
C GLY A 145 -29.39 -16.34 15.22
N LYS A 146 -30.50 -15.96 15.84
CA LYS A 146 -30.62 -15.56 17.24
C LYS A 146 -29.74 -16.42 18.18
N GLY A 147 -28.82 -15.75 18.86
CA GLY A 147 -28.38 -16.10 20.21
C GLY A 147 -27.15 -17.00 20.33
N ARG A 148 -25.97 -16.39 20.46
CA ARG A 148 -24.91 -16.73 21.44
C ARG A 148 -23.69 -15.83 21.19
N LYS A 149 -23.07 -15.39 22.29
CA LYS A 149 -21.92 -14.46 22.41
C LYS A 149 -21.09 -14.30 21.12
N LYS A 150 -21.07 -13.09 20.53
CA LYS A 150 -20.04 -12.71 19.55
C LYS A 150 -18.68 -12.99 20.19
N SER A 151 -17.86 -13.85 19.57
CA SER A 151 -16.50 -14.10 20.06
C SER A 151 -15.70 -12.80 20.02
N SER A 152 -14.81 -12.57 21.00
CA SER A 152 -14.00 -11.34 21.09
C SER A 152 -13.25 -11.04 19.80
N LYS A 153 -12.70 -12.08 19.15
CA LYS A 153 -12.05 -11.97 17.85
C LYS A 153 -13.00 -11.44 16.77
N LYS A 154 -14.26 -11.88 16.71
CA LYS A 154 -15.23 -11.40 15.71
C LYS A 154 -15.51 -9.91 15.86
N VAL A 155 -15.61 -9.41 17.10
CA VAL A 155 -15.80 -7.99 17.39
C VAL A 155 -14.57 -7.19 16.95
N GLU A 156 -13.36 -7.67 17.26
CA GLU A 156 -12.10 -7.01 16.89
C GLU A 156 -11.94 -6.83 15.36
N TYR A 157 -12.39 -7.80 14.54
CA TYR A 157 -12.38 -7.68 13.08
C TYR A 157 -13.51 -6.78 12.54
N GLU A 158 -14.68 -6.76 13.18
CA GLU A 158 -15.76 -5.83 12.82
C GLU A 158 -15.30 -4.38 13.09
N ASP A 159 -14.65 -4.13 14.22
CA ASP A 159 -14.12 -2.81 14.61
C ASP A 159 -12.95 -2.36 13.70
N PHE A 160 -12.20 -3.32 13.13
CA PHE A 160 -11.13 -3.01 12.18
C PHE A 160 -11.64 -2.37 10.89
N ASN A 161 -12.91 -2.62 10.51
CA ASN A 161 -13.60 -2.03 9.37
C ASN A 161 -12.74 -1.96 8.10
N TRP A 162 -12.33 -3.15 7.63
CA TRP A 162 -11.48 -3.28 6.45
C TRP A 162 -12.09 -2.63 5.20
N GLU A 163 -13.40 -2.73 5.01
CA GLU A 163 -14.14 -2.15 3.89
C GLU A 163 -13.81 -0.64 3.74
N ALA A 164 -13.97 0.13 4.82
CA ALA A 164 -13.66 1.57 4.82
C ALA A 164 -12.17 1.86 4.64
N LYS A 165 -11.29 1.02 5.21
CA LYS A 165 -9.83 1.17 5.07
C LYS A 165 -9.38 0.93 3.63
N SER A 166 -9.83 -0.17 3.02
CA SER A 166 -9.55 -0.54 1.63
C SER A 166 -10.04 0.56 0.67
N HIS A 167 -11.27 1.07 0.88
CA HIS A 167 -11.77 2.21 0.11
C HIS A 167 -10.91 3.47 0.26
N SER A 168 -10.51 3.82 1.48
CA SER A 168 -9.65 4.98 1.73
C SER A 168 -8.30 4.87 0.99
N ALA A 169 -7.73 3.67 0.91
CA ALA A 169 -6.51 3.44 0.14
C ALA A 169 -6.71 3.57 -1.37
N LEU A 170 -7.83 3.06 -1.91
CA LEU A 170 -8.20 3.24 -3.31
C LEU A 170 -8.38 4.73 -3.66
N VAL A 171 -8.95 5.52 -2.76
CA VAL A 171 -9.08 6.97 -2.93
C VAL A 171 -7.71 7.65 -2.96
N LEU A 172 -6.76 7.25 -2.11
CA LEU A 172 -5.39 7.77 -2.16
C LEU A 172 -4.68 7.39 -3.47
N LEU A 173 -4.83 6.15 -3.94
CA LEU A 173 -4.31 5.72 -5.24
C LEU A 173 -4.91 6.55 -6.39
N TYR A 174 -6.22 6.77 -6.36
CA TYR A 174 -6.90 7.61 -7.35
C TYR A 174 -6.34 9.03 -7.36
N HIS A 175 -6.19 9.65 -6.18
CA HIS A 175 -5.65 11.00 -6.07
C HIS A 175 -4.19 11.10 -6.53
N LEU A 176 -3.36 10.11 -6.22
CA LEU A 176 -1.98 10.04 -6.74
C LEU A 176 -1.99 10.11 -8.28
N LEU A 177 -2.84 9.30 -8.93
CA LEU A 177 -2.93 9.26 -10.39
C LEU A 177 -3.48 10.56 -11.02
N GLN A 178 -4.13 11.41 -10.23
CA GLN A 178 -4.58 12.73 -10.70
C GLN A 178 -3.41 13.72 -10.83
N LEU A 179 -2.32 13.51 -10.09
CA LEU A 179 -1.12 14.33 -10.19
C LEU A 179 -0.44 14.14 -11.56
N PRO A 180 0.34 15.12 -12.05
CA PRO A 180 1.09 15.01 -13.31
C PRO A 180 2.35 14.15 -13.10
N LEU A 181 2.15 12.88 -12.74
CA LEU A 181 3.21 11.95 -12.37
C LEU A 181 4.22 11.72 -13.49
N ASN A 182 3.85 11.92 -14.76
CA ASN A 182 4.74 11.84 -15.90
C ASN A 182 5.98 12.77 -15.78
N LYS A 183 5.91 13.82 -14.95
CA LYS A 183 7.07 14.68 -14.63
C LYS A 183 8.13 14.00 -13.74
N LEU A 184 7.79 12.90 -13.07
CA LEU A 184 8.71 12.15 -12.23
C LEU A 184 9.62 11.22 -13.06
N TRP A 185 9.20 10.79 -14.25
CA TRP A 185 9.98 9.88 -15.09
C TRP A 185 10.72 10.61 -16.20
N GLU A 186 11.86 10.07 -16.61
CA GLU A 186 12.61 10.49 -17.80
C GLU A 186 13.03 9.27 -18.62
N PRO A 187 12.42 9.00 -19.80
CA PRO A 187 11.36 9.78 -20.47
C PRO A 187 10.06 9.88 -19.65
N PRO A 188 9.14 10.82 -19.95
CA PRO A 188 7.93 11.10 -19.14
C PRO A 188 6.84 10.03 -19.29
N ILE A 189 7.23 8.78 -19.07
CA ILE A 189 6.43 7.56 -19.19
C ILE A 189 6.73 6.77 -17.92
N ALA A 190 5.70 6.55 -17.11
CA ALA A 190 5.84 5.70 -15.93
C ALA A 190 6.12 4.25 -16.35
N GLU A 191 6.93 3.55 -15.56
CA GLU A 191 7.24 2.14 -15.76
C GLU A 191 5.98 1.27 -15.73
N GLU A 192 5.96 0.24 -16.58
CA GLU A 192 4.82 -0.65 -16.72
C GLU A 192 4.53 -1.38 -15.40
N GLU A 193 5.57 -1.81 -14.69
CA GLU A 193 5.48 -2.48 -13.39
C GLU A 193 4.79 -1.61 -12.34
N PHE A 194 5.00 -0.29 -12.39
CA PHE A 194 4.34 0.65 -11.48
C PHE A 194 2.84 0.77 -11.78
N ILE A 195 2.48 0.80 -13.07
CA ILE A 195 1.09 0.86 -13.51
C ILE A 195 0.36 -0.45 -13.19
N ASN A 196 0.99 -1.59 -13.49
CA ASN A 196 0.46 -2.92 -13.22
C ASN A 196 0.26 -3.16 -11.72
N LEU A 197 1.16 -2.68 -10.86
CA LEU A 197 1.01 -2.76 -9.41
C LEU A 197 -0.31 -2.14 -8.91
N ILE A 198 -0.71 -0.99 -9.45
CA ILE A 198 -1.95 -0.30 -9.08
C ILE A 198 -3.17 -1.02 -9.68
N ALA A 199 -3.06 -1.46 -10.93
CA ALA A 199 -4.13 -2.20 -11.62
C ALA A 199 -4.43 -3.54 -10.92
N ASP A 200 -3.40 -4.32 -10.63
CA ASP A 200 -3.50 -5.62 -9.94
C ASP A 200 -4.11 -5.46 -8.56
N CYS A 201 -3.80 -4.38 -7.85
CA CYS A 201 -4.46 -4.07 -6.58
C CYS A 201 -5.98 -3.89 -6.77
N CYS A 202 -6.40 -3.16 -7.80
CA CYS A 202 -7.81 -2.96 -8.13
C CYS A 202 -8.50 -4.28 -8.52
N TYR A 203 -7.87 -5.09 -9.38
CA TYR A 203 -8.40 -6.39 -9.76
C TYR A 203 -8.52 -7.31 -8.55
N LYS A 204 -7.54 -7.27 -7.64
CA LYS A 204 -7.60 -8.07 -6.41
C LYS A 204 -8.80 -7.74 -5.54
N VAL A 205 -9.15 -6.46 -5.41
CA VAL A 205 -10.35 -6.04 -4.67
C VAL A 205 -11.63 -6.48 -5.39
N LEU A 206 -11.65 -6.48 -6.72
CA LEU A 206 -12.79 -6.96 -7.52
C LEU A 206 -13.01 -8.48 -7.42
N GLU A 207 -12.03 -9.26 -6.96
CA GLU A 207 -12.21 -10.69 -6.71
C GLU A 207 -13.13 -11.00 -5.52
N ASP A 208 -13.38 -10.04 -4.61
CA ASP A 208 -14.31 -10.22 -3.50
C ASP A 208 -15.74 -10.45 -4.03
N PRO A 209 -16.38 -11.60 -3.79
CA PRO A 209 -17.76 -11.84 -4.22
C PRO A 209 -18.75 -10.79 -3.69
N GLY A 210 -18.46 -10.21 -2.51
CA GLY A 210 -19.23 -9.15 -1.88
C GLY A 210 -19.21 -7.82 -2.63
N ILE A 211 -18.23 -7.60 -3.53
CA ILE A 211 -18.05 -6.35 -4.26
C ILE A 211 -19.25 -6.02 -5.15
N SER A 212 -20.03 -7.01 -5.57
CA SER A 212 -21.22 -6.86 -6.41
C SER A 212 -22.43 -6.29 -5.63
N ALA A 213 -22.40 -6.33 -4.30
CA ALA A 213 -23.50 -5.87 -3.46
C ALA A 213 -23.82 -4.38 -3.69
N VAL A 214 -25.09 -4.01 -3.56
CA VAL A 214 -25.53 -2.61 -3.76
C VAL A 214 -24.79 -1.65 -2.84
N LYS A 215 -24.55 -2.04 -1.59
CA LYS A 215 -23.80 -1.23 -0.61
C LYS A 215 -22.36 -0.93 -1.03
N MET A 216 -21.75 -1.77 -1.87
CA MET A 216 -20.37 -1.63 -2.34
C MET A 216 -20.24 -0.77 -3.61
N LYS A 217 -21.31 -0.10 -4.04
CA LYS A 217 -21.30 0.73 -5.26
C LYS A 217 -20.18 1.77 -5.24
N TYR A 218 -19.99 2.47 -4.12
CA TYR A 218 -18.96 3.50 -3.98
C TYR A 218 -17.54 2.94 -4.19
N MET A 219 -17.28 1.72 -3.71
CA MET A 219 -15.98 1.07 -3.88
C MET A 219 -15.74 0.70 -5.35
N ARG A 220 -16.76 0.16 -6.03
CA ARG A 220 -16.68 -0.11 -7.49
C ARG A 220 -16.44 1.16 -8.30
N GLU A 221 -17.13 2.25 -7.96
CA GLU A 221 -16.94 3.53 -8.65
C GLU A 221 -15.49 4.04 -8.52
N THR A 222 -14.91 3.99 -7.31
CA THR A 222 -13.50 4.37 -7.11
C THR A 222 -12.55 3.45 -7.88
N ILE A 223 -12.78 2.13 -7.88
CA ILE A 223 -11.98 1.18 -8.67
C ILE A 223 -12.00 1.54 -10.16
N PHE A 224 -13.18 1.77 -10.75
CA PHE A 224 -13.29 2.14 -12.15
C PHE A 224 -12.70 3.53 -12.47
N GLN A 225 -12.72 4.45 -11.51
CA GLN A 225 -12.02 5.73 -11.64
C GLN A 225 -10.49 5.54 -11.70
N VAL A 226 -9.93 4.67 -10.86
CA VAL A 226 -8.51 4.31 -10.88
C VAL A 226 -8.16 3.66 -12.21
N LEU A 227 -8.80 2.53 -12.56
CA LEU A 227 -8.54 1.79 -13.80
C LEU A 227 -8.73 2.65 -15.05
N GLY A 228 -9.81 3.44 -15.08
CA GLY A 228 -10.08 4.37 -16.18
C GLY A 228 -9.01 5.46 -16.32
N THR A 229 -8.39 5.88 -15.23
CA THR A 229 -7.26 6.84 -15.26
C THR A 229 -5.99 6.16 -15.79
N LEU A 230 -5.71 4.92 -15.37
CA LEU A 230 -4.58 4.13 -15.86
C LEU A 230 -4.64 3.95 -17.38
N ILE A 231 -5.79 3.51 -17.91
CA ILE A 231 -5.99 3.34 -19.36
C ILE A 231 -5.81 4.67 -20.10
N LYS A 232 -6.45 5.74 -19.63
CA LYS A 232 -6.46 7.03 -20.35
C LYS A 232 -5.12 7.78 -20.34
N ARG A 233 -4.36 7.70 -19.23
CA ARG A 233 -3.15 8.52 -19.03
C ARG A 233 -1.86 7.73 -19.15
N TYR A 234 -1.90 6.43 -18.90
CA TYR A 234 -0.71 5.58 -18.82
C TYR A 234 -0.75 4.39 -19.79
N ASN A 235 -1.78 4.31 -20.63
CA ASN A 235 -1.93 3.29 -21.67
C ASN A 235 -1.81 1.85 -21.14
N HIS A 236 -2.39 1.61 -19.96
CA HIS A 236 -2.64 0.28 -19.40
C HIS A 236 -3.62 -0.51 -20.27
#